data_AF-A0A3A8F884-F1
#
_entry.id   AF-A0A3A8F884-F1
#
_cell.length_a   1.000
_cell.length_b   1.000
_cell.length_c   1.000
_cell.angle_alpha   90.00
_cell.angle_beta   90.00
_cell.angle_gamma   90.00
#
_symmetry.space_group_name_H-M   'P 1'
#
loop_
_entity.id
_entity.type
_entity.pdbx_description
1 polymer ?
#
loop_
_entity_poly.entity_id
_entity_poly.type
_entity_poly.pdbx_seq_one_letter_code
_entity_poly.pdbx_strand_id
1 'polypeptide(L)' 'MLIQIANTVINTDQIRLIEVDENGEFVRIFLGGDLVRRFEFPNHDSQARFLNKIGLKEFFT' A
#
# COMPACT_ATOMS: atom_id res chain seq x y z
N MET A 1 -8.62 -10.58 3.59
CA MET A 1 -9.14 -10.19 2.25
C MET A 1 -7.98 -10.20 1.24
N LEU A 2 -8.21 -10.52 -0.04
CA LEU A 2 -7.15 -10.50 -1.05
C LEU A 2 -7.30 -9.26 -1.95
N ILE A 3 -6.23 -8.49 -2.11
CA ILE A 3 -6.18 -7.35 -3.03
C ILE A 3 -5.17 -7.67 -4.14
N GLN A 4 -5.60 -7.60 -5.40
CA GLN A 4 -4.70 -7.71 -6.54
C GLN A 4 -4.22 -6.32 -6.97
N ILE A 5 -2.90 -6.15 -7.05
CA ILE A 5 -2.22 -4.91 -7.40
C ILE A 5 -1.23 -5.22 -8.52
N ALA A 6 -1.45 -4.63 -9.69
CA ALA A 6 -0.74 -5.01 -10.92
C ALA A 6 -0.78 -6.54 -11.13
N ASN A 7 0.34 -7.22 -10.88
CA ASN A 7 0.47 -8.68 -10.98
C ASN A 7 0.71 -9.37 -9.63
N THR A 8 0.53 -8.67 -8.51
CA THR A 8 0.75 -9.18 -7.16
C THR A 8 -0.55 -9.29 -6.40
N VAL A 9 -0.81 -10.45 -5.80
CA VAL A 9 -1.92 -10.64 -4.86
C VAL A 9 -1.38 -10.45 -3.44
N ILE A 10 -2.00 -9.53 -2.69
CA ILE A 10 -1.67 -9.25 -1.30
C ILE A 10 -2.81 -9.77 -0.43
N ASN A 11 -2.48 -10.62 0.54
CA ASN A 11 -3.39 -10.95 1.61
C ASN A 11 -3.36 -9.85 2.67
N THR A 12 -4.45 -9.08 2.77
CA THR A 12 -4.58 -7.98 3.72
C THR A 12 -4.53 -8.44 5.17
N ASP A 13 -4.90 -9.69 5.44
CA ASP A 13 -4.94 -10.24 6.80
C ASP A 13 -3.52 -10.49 7.33
N GLN A 14 -2.52 -10.47 6.45
CA GLN A 14 -1.10 -10.59 6.80
C GLN A 14 -0.39 -9.23 6.87
N ILE A 15 -1.07 -8.13 6.54
CA ILE A 15 -0.51 -6.79 6.63
C ILE A 15 -0.37 -6.41 8.11
N ARG A 16 0.85 -6.05 8.50
CA ARG A 16 1.17 -5.56 9.85
C ARG A 16 1.32 -4.04 9.89
N LEU A 17 1.93 -3.47 8.86
CA LEU A 17 2.21 -2.04 8.77
C LEU A 17 2.14 -1.60 7.33
N ILE A 18 1.66 -0.38 7.12
CA ILE A 18 1.71 0.31 5.83
C ILE A 18 2.38 1.66 6.08
N GLU A 19 3.52 1.88 5.45
CA GLU A 19 4.16 3.19 5.42
C GLU A 19 3.82 3.87 4.10
N VAL A 20 3.31 5.09 4.19
CA VAL A 20 3.03 5.94 3.04
C VAL A 20 4.08 7.04 3.06
N ASP A 21 4.80 7.19 1.95
CA ASP A 21 5.71 8.33 1.80
C ASP A 21 4.90 9.61 1.58
N GLU A 22 5.15 10.61 2.42
CA GLU A 22 4.45 11.90 2.39
C GLU A 22 4.75 12.70 1.11
N ASN A 23 5.86 12.43 0.44
CA ASN A 23 6.21 13.07 -0.83
C ASN A 23 5.48 12.43 -2.03
N GLY A 24 4.76 11.33 -1.81
CA GLY A 24 3.98 10.65 -2.83
C GLY A 24 4.80 9.70 -3.71
N GLU A 25 6.03 9.38 -3.35
CA GLU A 25 6.94 8.59 -4.20
C GLU A 25 6.70 7.08 -4.05
N PHE A 26 6.34 6.60 -2.85
CA PHE A 26 6.16 5.17 -2.62
C PHE A 26 5.19 4.83 -1.48
N VAL A 27 4.76 3.57 -1.44
CA VAL A 27 4.07 2.95 -0.31
C VAL A 27 4.79 1.64 0.02
N ARG A 28 5.09 1.38 1.29
CA ARG A 28 5.60 0.09 1.76
C ARG A 28 4.55 -0.64 2.55
N ILE A 29 4.39 -1.92 2.25
CA ILE A 29 3.48 -2.82 2.96
C ILE A 29 4.35 -3.89 3.62
N PHE A 30 4.29 -3.96 4.93
CA PHE A 30 4.98 -4.96 5.75
C PHE A 30 4.01 -6.11 6.01
N LEU A 31 4.37 -7.28 5.50
CA LEU A 31 3.68 -8.54 5.73
C LEU A 31 4.45 -9.32 6.81
N GLY A 32 3.77 -10.11 7.62
CA GLY A 32 4.43 -10.85 8.71
C GLY A 32 5.59 -11.75 8.22
N GLY A 33 6.74 -11.68 8.90
CA GLY A 33 7.93 -12.51 8.62
C GLY A 33 8.97 -11.88 7.70
N ASP A 34 9.28 -10.59 7.88
CA ASP A 34 10.29 -9.80 7.13
C ASP A 34 9.95 -9.45 5.68
N LEU A 35 8.76 -9.79 5.18
CA LEU A 35 8.40 -9.51 3.80
C LEU A 35 7.90 -8.06 3.64
N VAL A 36 8.74 -7.21 3.06
CA VAL A 36 8.37 -5.83 2.70
C VAL A 36 8.09 -5.74 1.20
N ARG A 37 6.92 -5.24 0.84
CA ARG A 37 6.55 -4.90 -0.54
C ARG A 37 6.58 -3.39 -0.71
N ARG A 38 7.41 -2.86 -1.60
CA ARG A 38 7.44 -1.44 -1.98
C ARG A 38 6.71 -1.25 -3.31
N PHE A 39 5.80 -0.29 -3.35
CA PHE A 39 5.13 0.19 -4.55
C PHE A 39 5.60 1.61 -4.82
N GLU A 40 6.13 1.86 -6.02
CA GLU A 40 6.56 3.19 -6.44
C GLU A 40 5.46 3.85 -7.28
N PHE A 41 5.32 5.16 -7.11
CA PHE A 41 4.30 5.95 -7.78
C PHE A 41 4.95 7.12 -8.52
N PRO A 42 4.44 7.47 -9.71
CA PRO A 42 4.98 8.57 -10.49
C PRO A 42 4.64 9.95 -9.90
N ASN A 43 3.62 10.04 -9.03
CA ASN A 43 3.20 11.25 -8.36
C ASN A 43 2.24 10.95 -7.20
N HIS A 44 2.06 11.95 -6.33
CA HIS A 44 1.17 11.92 -5.18
C HIS A 44 -0.29 11.58 -5.53
N ASP A 45 -0.80 12.06 -6.67
CA ASP A 45 -2.17 11.74 -7.11
C ASP A 45 -2.38 10.24 -7.39
N SER A 46 -1.37 9.60 -7.98
CA SER A 46 -1.40 8.16 -8.27
C SER A 46 -1.35 7.33 -6.99
N GLN A 47 -0.54 7.78 -6.02
CA GLN A 47 -0.47 7.19 -4.68
C GLN A 47 -1.81 7.35 -3.94
N ALA A 48 -2.42 8.53 -3.96
CA ALA A 48 -3.71 8.77 -3.32
C ALA A 48 -4.84 7.93 -3.94
N ARG A 49 -4.86 7.78 -5.27
CA ARG A 49 -5.79 6.85 -5.96
C ARG A 49 -5.56 5.41 -5.55
N PHE A 50 -4.31 5.01 -5.37
CA PHE A 50 -3.95 3.68 -4.88
C PHE A 50 -4.49 3.44 -3.48
N LEU A 51 -4.22 4.34 -2.52
CA LEU A 51 -4.69 4.24 -1.14
C LEU A 51 -6.23 4.19 -1.05
N ASN A 52 -6.92 5.00 -1.87
CA ASN A 52 -8.37 4.93 -2.00
C ASN A 52 -8.86 3.57 -2.49
N LYS A 53 -8.20 3.00 -3.51
CA LYS A 53 -8.61 1.72 -4.12
C LYS A 53 -8.44 0.54 -3.17
N ILE A 54 -7.47 0.61 -2.27
CA ILE A 54 -7.23 -0.44 -1.27
C ILE A 54 -7.98 -0.20 0.06
N GLY A 55 -8.87 0.79 0.10
CA GLY A 55 -9.74 1.05 1.25
C GLY A 55 -9.02 1.60 2.49
N LEU A 56 -7.82 2.15 2.33
CA LEU A 56 -7.01 2.63 3.46
C LEU A 56 -7.19 4.11 3.76
N LYS A 57 -8.06 4.81 3.03
CA LYS A 57 -8.26 6.26 3.19
C LYS A 57 -8.65 6.65 4.62
N GLU A 58 -9.35 5.78 5.35
CA GLU A 58 -9.84 6.04 6.70
C GLU A 58 -8.76 5.97 7.79
N PHE A 59 -7.58 5.38 7.51
CA PHE A 59 -6.54 5.18 8.52
C PHE A 59 -5.49 6.31 8.59
N PHE A 60 -5.56 7.30 7.69
CA PHE A 60 -4.60 8.41 7.61
C PHE A 60 -5.23 9.77 7.96
N THR A 61 -6.26 9.78 8.82
CA THR A 61 -6.88 11.02 9.31
C THR A 61 -6.16 11.54 10.55
#